data_AF-A0A2M7HD83-F1
#
_entry.id   AF-A0A2M7HD83-F1
#
_cell.length_a   1.000
_cell.length_b   1.000
_cell.length_c   1.000
_cell.angle_alpha   90.00
_cell.angle_beta   90.00
_cell.angle_gamma   90.00
#
_symmetry.space_group_name_H-M   'P 1'
#
loop_
_entity.id
_entity.type
_entity.pdbx_description
1 polymer ?
#
loop_
_entity_poly.entity_id
_entity_poly.type
_entity_poly.pdbx_seq_one_letter_code
_entity_poly.pdbx_strand_id
1 'polypeptide(L)'
;MAIDVKLVCRDTDQQKHTRNRQINRAKRSRILGGGVVMKILTMIVLLCIVAPAWAAEIPDADSAVGQLYAERCSTCHALPHPKRLDWEGWRHMLGVMKLRMDEKGMQMDKAEWRQISAYVKTNAR
;
A
#
# COMPACT_ATOMS: atom_id res chain seq x y z
N MET A 1 -50.14 -19.15 64.33
CA MET A 1 -50.07 -19.29 62.85
C MET A 1 -48.82 -18.57 62.39
N ALA A 2 -47.73 -19.29 62.13
CA ALA A 2 -46.48 -18.71 61.64
C ALA A 2 -46.45 -18.86 60.11
N ILE A 3 -46.49 -17.75 59.39
CA ILE A 3 -46.33 -17.73 57.93
C ILE A 3 -44.85 -18.03 57.65
N ASP A 4 -44.61 -19.09 56.90
CA ASP A 4 -43.28 -19.59 56.57
C ASP A 4 -42.55 -18.61 55.62
N VAL A 5 -41.78 -17.70 56.22
CA VAL A 5 -40.96 -16.67 55.55
C VAL A 5 -39.98 -17.29 54.54
N LYS A 6 -39.67 -18.58 54.66
CA LYS A 6 -38.71 -19.29 53.79
C LYS A 6 -39.24 -19.55 52.38
N LEU A 7 -40.56 -19.58 52.19
CA LEU A 7 -41.18 -19.76 50.87
C LEU A 7 -41.15 -18.48 50.02
N VAL A 8 -41.37 -17.31 50.62
CA VAL A 8 -41.34 -16.02 49.90
C VAL A 8 -39.93 -15.67 49.41
N CYS A 9 -38.89 -15.96 50.20
CA CYS A 9 -37.52 -15.70 49.77
C CYS A 9 -37.07 -16.61 48.62
N ARG A 10 -37.57 -17.86 48.55
CA ARG A 10 -37.18 -18.80 47.49
C ARG A 10 -37.73 -18.41 46.11
N ASP A 11 -38.91 -17.80 46.06
CA ASP A 11 -39.56 -17.39 44.82
C ASP A 11 -38.82 -16.21 44.15
N THR A 12 -38.44 -15.22 44.96
CA THR A 12 -37.74 -14.02 44.47
C THR A 12 -36.35 -14.32 43.87
N ASP A 13 -35.64 -15.32 44.38
CA ASP A 13 -34.37 -15.77 43.83
C ASP A 13 -34.53 -16.50 42.48
N GLN A 14 -35.57 -17.34 42.35
CA GLN A 14 -35.85 -17.99 41.07
C GLN A 14 -36.23 -16.97 39.98
N GLN A 15 -37.02 -15.95 40.33
CA GLN A 15 -37.44 -14.91 39.39
C GLN A 15 -36.28 -13.98 38.97
N LYS A 16 -35.30 -13.71 39.86
CA LYS A 16 -34.09 -12.96 39.48
C LYS A 16 -33.20 -13.74 38.51
N HIS A 17 -33.06 -15.04 38.72
CA HIS A 17 -32.18 -15.87 37.90
C HIS A 17 -32.71 -16.08 36.48
N THR A 18 -34.02 -16.26 36.29
CA THR A 18 -34.64 -16.39 34.96
C THR A 18 -34.55 -15.10 34.15
N ARG A 19 -34.81 -13.95 34.78
CA ARG A 19 -34.66 -12.61 34.19
C ARG A 19 -33.22 -12.31 33.77
N ASN A 20 -32.23 -12.65 34.61
CA ASN A 20 -30.82 -12.49 34.24
C ASN A 20 -30.43 -13.37 33.04
N ARG A 21 -30.94 -14.60 32.95
CA ARG A 21 -30.71 -15.46 31.78
C ARG A 21 -31.30 -14.88 30.49
N GLN A 22 -32.47 -14.25 30.55
CA GLN A 22 -33.09 -13.59 29.38
C GLN A 22 -32.31 -12.35 28.93
N ILE A 23 -31.88 -11.48 29.86
CA ILE A 23 -31.09 -10.28 29.55
C ILE A 23 -29.74 -10.64 28.92
N ASN A 24 -29.10 -11.70 29.43
CA ASN A 24 -27.81 -12.17 28.91
C ASN A 24 -27.92 -12.74 27.49
N ARG A 25 -29.03 -13.40 27.14
CA ARG A 25 -29.29 -13.85 25.76
C ARG A 25 -29.50 -12.68 24.80
N ALA A 26 -30.25 -11.65 25.21
CA ALA A 26 -30.52 -10.47 24.38
C ALA A 26 -29.27 -9.59 24.12
N LYS A 27 -28.33 -9.53 25.08
CA LYS A 27 -27.04 -8.84 24.90
C LYS A 27 -26.09 -9.59 23.97
N ARG A 28 -26.08 -10.92 24.01
CA ARG A 28 -25.18 -11.75 23.18
C ARG A 28 -25.48 -11.67 21.69
N SER A 29 -26.73 -11.40 21.31
CA SER A 29 -27.16 -11.21 19.91
C SER A 29 -26.65 -9.90 19.27
N ARG A 30 -26.25 -8.90 20.05
CA ARG A 30 -25.91 -7.55 19.53
C ARG A 30 -24.42 -7.34 19.22
N ILE A 31 -23.56 -8.29 19.58
CA ILE A 31 -22.10 -8.08 19.60
C ILE A 31 -21.38 -8.72 18.40
N LEU A 32 -22.00 -9.61 17.63
CA LEU A 32 -21.27 -10.47 16.68
C LEU A 32 -21.27 -10.05 15.18
N GLY A 33 -21.92 -8.97 14.76
CA GLY A 33 -22.06 -8.65 13.32
C GLY A 33 -21.29 -7.42 12.83
N GLY A 34 -21.52 -6.26 13.45
CA GLY A 34 -21.11 -4.97 12.85
C GLY A 34 -19.68 -4.54 13.14
N GLY A 35 -19.14 -4.85 14.32
CA GLY A 35 -17.85 -4.32 14.77
C GLY A 35 -16.64 -4.94 14.07
N VAL A 36 -16.71 -6.23 13.72
CA VAL A 36 -15.61 -6.93 13.04
C VAL A 36 -15.56 -6.54 11.57
N VAL A 37 -16.72 -6.47 10.90
CA VAL A 37 -16.80 -6.04 9.49
C VAL A 37 -16.38 -4.57 9.34
N MET A 38 -16.81 -3.68 10.25
CA MET A 38 -16.38 -2.28 10.25
C MET A 38 -14.87 -2.14 10.48
N LYS A 39 -14.28 -2.92 11.40
CA LYS A 39 -12.83 -2.90 11.65
C LYS A 39 -12.02 -3.43 10.46
N ILE A 40 -12.49 -4.51 9.83
CA ILE A 40 -11.86 -5.06 8.61
C ILE A 40 -11.95 -4.04 7.47
N LEU A 41 -13.11 -3.42 7.26
CA LEU A 41 -13.28 -2.36 6.26
C LEU A 41 -12.36 -1.17 6.54
N THR A 42 -12.26 -0.70 7.80
CA THR A 42 -11.35 0.40 8.14
C THR A 42 -9.88 0.04 7.90
N MET A 43 -9.46 -1.20 8.16
CA MET A 43 -8.08 -1.65 7.90
C MET A 43 -7.78 -1.76 6.40
N ILE A 44 -8.72 -2.26 5.60
CA ILE A 44 -8.58 -2.35 4.14
C ILE A 44 -8.49 -0.95 3.52
N VAL A 45 -9.35 -0.02 3.94
CA VAL A 45 -9.31 1.36 3.46
C VAL A 45 -8.00 2.05 3.84
N LEU A 46 -7.49 1.84 5.06
CA LEU A 46 -6.19 2.40 5.48
C LEU A 46 -5.02 1.84 4.66
N LEU A 47 -5.09 0.57 4.26
CA LEU A 47 -4.07 -0.08 3.43
C LEU A 47 -4.07 0.46 1.99
N CYS A 48 -5.23 0.73 1.41
CA CYS A 48 -5.36 1.27 0.05
C CYS A 48 -4.92 2.74 -0.09
N ILE A 49 -4.87 3.51 1.00
CA ILE A 49 -4.43 4.92 0.98
C ILE A 49 -2.90 5.03 0.89
N VAL A 50 -2.15 3.95 1.18
CA VAL A 50 -0.69 3.88 0.97
C VAL A 50 -0.39 3.43 -0.47
N ALA A 51 -0.95 4.12 -1.45
CA ALA A 51 -0.47 4.00 -2.82
C ALA A 51 0.92 4.64 -2.90
N PRO A 52 1.90 4.03 -3.60
CA PRO A 52 3.20 4.62 -3.78
C PRO A 52 3.11 5.89 -4.65
N ALA A 53 3.03 7.07 -4.03
CA ALA A 53 3.10 8.39 -4.69
C ALA A 53 4.47 8.71 -5.35
N TRP A 54 5.29 7.68 -5.61
CA TRP A 54 6.68 7.76 -6.05
C TRP A 54 6.92 7.12 -7.42
N ALA A 55 5.87 6.68 -8.10
CA ALA A 55 5.95 6.46 -9.54
C ALA A 55 6.09 7.84 -10.21
N ALA A 56 7.33 8.30 -10.42
CA ALA A 56 7.59 9.43 -11.28
C ALA A 56 7.04 9.09 -12.66
N GLU A 57 5.94 9.73 -13.05
CA GLU A 57 5.30 9.51 -14.34
C GLU A 57 6.25 9.99 -15.43
N ILE A 58 6.93 9.05 -16.09
CA ILE A 58 7.82 9.33 -17.22
C ILE A 58 7.00 9.39 -18.52
N PRO A 59 7.41 10.18 -19.52
CA PRO A 59 6.76 10.19 -20.84
C PRO A 59 6.71 8.80 -21.47
N ASP A 60 5.61 8.42 -22.11
CA ASP A 60 5.47 7.13 -22.78
C ASP A 60 5.84 5.92 -21.89
N ALA A 61 5.50 5.95 -20.59
CA ALA A 61 5.87 4.94 -19.61
C ALA A 61 5.50 3.50 -20.04
N ASP A 62 4.36 3.34 -20.71
CA ASP A 62 3.87 2.04 -21.18
C ASP A 62 4.57 1.56 -22.46
N SER A 63 5.35 2.41 -23.13
CA SER A 63 6.11 2.02 -24.32
C SER A 63 7.26 1.07 -23.97
N ALA A 64 7.65 0.21 -24.91
CA ALA A 64 8.77 -0.72 -24.70
C ALA A 64 10.08 0.00 -24.31
N VAL A 65 10.35 1.18 -24.88
CA VAL A 65 11.55 1.96 -24.57
C VAL A 65 11.42 2.69 -23.23
N GLY A 66 10.23 3.18 -22.88
CA GLY A 66 9.94 3.75 -21.57
C GLY A 66 10.14 2.75 -20.43
N GLN A 67 9.66 1.51 -20.62
CA GLN A 67 9.88 0.40 -19.69
C GLN A 67 11.36 0.03 -19.59
N LEU A 68 12.06 -0.09 -20.73
CA LEU A 68 13.50 -0.34 -20.75
C LEU A 68 14.29 0.74 -19.99
N TYR A 69 13.93 2.01 -20.20
CA TYR A 69 14.53 3.14 -19.48
C TYR A 69 14.29 3.02 -17.97
N ALA A 70 13.05 2.76 -17.55
CA ALA A 70 12.70 2.59 -16.16
C ALA A 70 13.53 1.47 -15.52
N GLU A 71 13.54 0.28 -16.12
CA GLU A 71 14.26 -0.90 -15.63
C GLU A 71 15.77 -0.64 -15.49
N ARG A 72 16.41 -0.12 -16.54
CA ARG A 72 17.87 0.08 -16.55
C ARG A 72 18.28 1.24 -15.65
N CYS A 73 17.59 2.38 -15.70
CA CYS A 73 17.99 3.59 -14.99
C CYS A 73 17.52 3.66 -13.53
N SER A 74 16.63 2.76 -13.08
CA SER A 74 16.27 2.62 -11.67
C SER A 74 17.08 1.57 -10.90
N THR A 75 18.01 0.87 -11.56
CA THR A 75 18.76 -0.24 -10.95
C THR A 75 19.67 0.23 -9.79
N CYS A 76 20.24 1.43 -9.88
CA CYS A 76 21.20 1.93 -8.89
C CYS A 76 20.64 2.97 -7.91
N HIS A 77 19.64 3.75 -8.33
CA HIS A 77 19.04 4.84 -7.56
C HIS A 77 17.65 5.16 -8.12
N ALA A 78 16.97 6.16 -7.54
CA ALA A 78 15.68 6.62 -8.01
C ALA A 78 15.71 6.98 -9.52
N LEU A 79 14.66 6.59 -10.24
CA LEU A 79 14.55 6.81 -11.69
C LEU A 79 14.64 8.31 -12.01
N PRO A 80 15.65 8.75 -12.78
CA PRO A 80 15.67 10.11 -13.27
C PRO A 80 14.44 10.41 -14.16
N HIS A 81 13.87 11.61 -14.02
CA HIS A 81 12.81 12.05 -14.92
C HIS A 81 13.41 12.72 -16.17
N PRO A 82 13.06 12.33 -17.42
CA PRO A 82 13.67 12.87 -18.65
C PRO A 82 13.56 14.41 -18.78
N LYS A 83 12.48 15.04 -18.31
CA LYS A 83 12.35 16.51 -18.32
C LYS A 83 13.19 17.25 -17.25
N ARG A 84 14.05 16.56 -16.49
CA ARG A 84 14.88 17.20 -15.45
C ARG A 84 15.99 18.07 -16.04
N LEU A 85 16.55 17.66 -17.18
CA LEU A 85 17.64 18.35 -17.88
C LEU A 85 17.26 18.56 -19.35
N ASP A 86 17.93 19.50 -20.00
CA ASP A 86 17.94 19.58 -21.46
C ASP A 86 18.84 18.47 -22.05
N TRP A 87 18.87 18.36 -23.39
CA TRP A 87 19.65 17.32 -24.05
C TRP A 87 21.16 17.43 -23.77
N GLU A 88 21.72 18.64 -23.66
CA GLU A 88 23.15 18.80 -23.40
C GLU A 88 23.54 18.29 -22.01
N GLY A 89 22.75 18.65 -21.00
CA GLY A 89 22.89 18.14 -19.64
C GLY A 89 22.72 16.62 -19.58
N TRP A 90 21.74 16.07 -20.31
CA TRP A 90 21.56 14.62 -20.40
C TRP A 90 22.72 13.89 -21.04
N ARG A 91 23.25 14.41 -22.15
CA ARG A 91 24.40 13.82 -22.83
C ARG A 91 25.61 13.73 -21.90
N HIS A 92 25.85 14.77 -21.10
CA HIS A 92 26.88 14.74 -20.07
C HIS A 92 26.57 13.70 -18.99
N MET A 93 25.35 13.71 -18.44
CA MET A 93 24.93 12.81 -17.36
C MET A 93 24.98 11.33 -17.75
N LEU A 94 24.57 10.99 -18.98
CA LEU A 94 24.67 9.62 -19.50
C LEU A 94 26.13 9.15 -19.57
N GLY A 95 27.08 10.06 -19.87
CA GLY A 95 28.52 9.77 -19.79
C GLY A 95 28.97 9.45 -18.37
N VAL A 96 28.52 10.24 -17.39
CA VAL A 96 28.79 10.00 -15.96
C VAL A 96 28.20 8.67 -15.50
N MET A 97 26.95 8.37 -15.87
CA MET A 97 26.29 7.11 -15.54
C MET A 97 27.02 5.91 -16.14
N LYS A 98 27.46 6.01 -17.39
CA LYS A 98 28.26 4.97 -18.04
C LYS A 98 29.56 4.68 -17.28
N LEU A 99 30.27 5.73 -16.86
CA LEU A 99 31.48 5.59 -16.03
C LEU A 99 31.16 4.91 -14.69
N ARG A 100 30.11 5.35 -14.00
CA ARG A 100 29.67 4.76 -12.71
C ARG A 100 29.24 3.30 -12.84
N MET A 101 28.66 2.92 -13.98
CA MET A 101 28.31 1.54 -14.28
C MET A 101 29.56 0.68 -14.44
N ASP A 102 30.55 1.18 -15.18
CA ASP A 102 31.84 0.50 -15.40
C ASP A 102 32.62 0.31 -14.10
N GLU A 103 32.68 1.33 -13.24
CA GLU A 103 33.26 1.26 -11.89
C GLU A 103 32.62 0.17 -11.00
N LYS A 104 31.36 -0.18 -11.26
CA LYS A 104 30.61 -1.23 -10.56
C LYS A 104 30.65 -2.57 -11.29
N GLY A 105 31.39 -2.69 -12.39
CA GLY A 105 31.46 -3.89 -13.22
C GLY A 105 30.16 -4.21 -13.96
N MET A 106 29.27 -3.23 -14.13
CA MET A 106 28.01 -3.40 -14.85
C MET A 106 28.19 -3.01 -16.31
N GLN A 107 27.58 -3.79 -17.20
CA GLN A 107 27.53 -3.50 -18.62
C GLN A 107 26.08 -3.49 -19.11
N MET A 108 25.81 -2.65 -20.09
CA MET A 108 24.53 -2.57 -20.78
C MET A 108 24.81 -2.61 -22.29
N ASP A 109 23.95 -3.29 -23.03
CA ASP A 109 24.17 -3.52 -24.44
C ASP A 109 24.19 -2.20 -25.23
N LYS A 110 24.94 -2.17 -26.34
CA LYS A 110 25.08 -0.98 -27.19
C LYS A 110 23.74 -0.56 -27.82
N ALA A 111 22.86 -1.51 -28.15
CA ALA A 111 21.55 -1.18 -28.69
C ALA A 111 20.64 -0.57 -27.61
N GLU A 112 20.67 -1.12 -26.39
CA GLU A 112 19.93 -0.57 -25.24
C GLU A 112 20.39 0.87 -24.92
N TRP A 113 21.71 1.11 -24.88
CA TRP A 113 22.26 2.45 -24.73
C TRP A 113 21.74 3.44 -25.78
N ARG A 114 21.69 3.01 -27.05
CA ARG A 114 21.18 3.85 -28.15
C ARG A 114 19.70 4.16 -27.95
N GLN A 115 18.89 3.15 -27.65
CA GLN A 115 17.45 3.32 -27.43
C GLN A 115 17.16 4.26 -26.26
N ILE A 116 17.81 4.05 -25.11
CA ILE A 116 17.67 4.91 -23.93
C ILE A 116 18.12 6.33 -24.23
N SER A 117 19.29 6.52 -24.85
CA SER A 117 19.79 7.85 -25.18
C SER A 117 18.87 8.62 -26.13
N ALA A 118 18.26 7.93 -27.09
CA ALA A 118 17.28 8.52 -28.01
C ALA A 118 15.99 8.90 -27.30
N TYR A 119 15.46 8.02 -26.45
CA TYR A 119 14.27 8.29 -25.64
C TYR A 119 14.47 9.50 -24.72
N VAL A 120 15.59 9.57 -24.02
CA VAL A 120 15.92 10.70 -23.14
C VAL A 120 16.07 11.99 -23.95
N LYS A 121 16.71 11.94 -25.12
CA LYS A 121 16.85 13.10 -26.01
C LYS A 121 15.50 13.66 -26.47
N THR A 122 14.60 12.78 -26.90
CA THR A 122 13.25 13.17 -27.37
C THR A 122 12.40 13.76 -26.26
N ASN A 123 12.62 13.32 -25.01
CA ASN A 123 11.82 13.69 -23.85
C ASN A 123 12.50 14.70 -22.90
N ALA A 124 13.66 15.23 -23.29
CA ALA A 124 14.36 16.27 -22.56
C ALA A 124 13.53 17.58 -22.52
N ARG A 125 13.83 18.44 -21.53
CA ARG A 125 13.16 19.74 -21.37
C ARG A 125 13.43 20.69 -22.53
#